data_AF-A0A830HV94-F1
#
_entry.id   AF-A0A830HV94-F1
#
_cell.length_a   1.000
_cell.length_b   1.000
_cell.length_c   1.000
_cell.angle_alpha   90.00
_cell.angle_beta   90.00
_cell.angle_gamma   90.00
#
_symmetry.space_group_name_H-M   'P 1'
#
loop_
_entity.id
_entity.type
_entity.pdbx_description
1 polymer ?
#
loop_
_entity_poly.entity_id
_entity_poly.type
_entity_poly.pdbx_seq_one_letter_code
_entity_poly.pdbx_strand_id
1 'polypeptide(L)'
;MSPELVDALKEKDMARAERLLNEHPQFARVPDETKRLPLHWALEVCAPISLVRKLLELYPEACTRLSAEGCLPLHLAPQKSTSLDVLKLILENTDANGIYTADKDGRLPLHFALAKGAPRGARQL
;
A
#
# COMPACT_ATOMS: atom_id res chain seq x y z
N MET A 1 14.56 4.36 4.94
CA MET A 1 14.27 4.44 3.50
C MET A 1 15.22 5.46 2.92
N SER A 2 15.63 5.37 1.65
CA SER A 2 16.44 6.44 1.06
C SER A 2 15.61 7.74 1.05
N PRO A 3 16.15 8.88 1.52
CA PRO A 3 15.42 10.14 1.53
C PRO A 3 14.94 10.52 0.13
N GLU A 4 15.70 10.19 -0.91
CA GLU A 4 15.36 10.46 -2.30
C GLU A 4 14.10 9.72 -2.77
N LEU A 5 13.88 8.48 -2.30
CA LEU A 5 12.68 7.71 -2.64
C LEU A 5 11.46 8.25 -1.89
N VAL A 6 11.63 8.61 -0.62
CA VAL A 6 10.56 9.23 0.18
C VAL A 6 10.14 10.55 -0.45
N ASP A 7 11.09 11.39 -0.84
CA ASP A 7 10.82 12.69 -1.44
C ASP A 7 10.12 12.54 -2.80
N ALA A 8 10.59 11.62 -3.66
CA ALA A 8 9.91 11.33 -4.92
C ALA A 8 8.46 10.87 -4.73
N LEU A 9 8.19 10.02 -3.72
CA LEU A 9 6.83 9.58 -3.40
C LEU A 9 5.96 10.73 -2.85
N LYS A 10 6.51 11.57 -1.97
CA LYS A 10 5.83 12.76 -1.42
C LYS A 10 5.50 13.80 -2.50
N GLU A 11 6.43 14.03 -3.42
CA GLU A 11 6.27 14.94 -4.57
C GLU A 11 5.39 14.36 -5.67
N LYS A 12 4.99 13.09 -5.55
CA LYS A 12 4.25 12.31 -6.56
C LYS A 12 5.01 12.15 -7.89
N ASP A 13 6.33 12.23 -7.86
CA ASP A 13 7.19 11.94 -8.99
C ASP A 13 7.39 10.42 -9.14
N MET A 14 6.40 9.77 -9.76
CA MET A 14 6.38 8.32 -9.96
C MET A 14 7.50 7.86 -10.90
N ALA A 15 7.90 8.69 -11.87
CA ALA A 15 8.98 8.36 -12.78
C ALA A 15 10.32 8.32 -12.05
N ARG A 16 10.58 9.29 -11.17
CA ARG A 16 11.76 9.30 -10.30
C ARG A 16 11.73 8.14 -9.30
N ALA A 17 10.59 7.86 -8.67
CA ALA A 17 10.44 6.71 -7.77
C ALA A 17 10.71 5.38 -8.50
N GLU A 18 10.17 5.18 -9.70
CA GLU A 18 10.39 3.98 -10.51
C GLU A 18 11.85 3.81 -10.94
N ARG A 19 12.53 4.90 -11.29
CA ARG A 19 13.97 4.90 -11.61
C ARG A 19 14.83 4.53 -10.40
N LEU A 20 14.58 5.14 -9.25
CA LEU A 20 15.30 4.83 -8.01
C LEU A 20 15.13 3.36 -7.62
N LEU A 21 13.94 2.80 -7.79
CA LEU A 21 13.69 1.38 -7.53
C LEU A 21 14.35 0.45 -8.56
N ASN A 22 14.53 0.89 -9.81
CA ASN A 22 15.29 0.13 -10.80
C ASN A 22 16.78 0.11 -10.47
N GLU A 23 17.35 1.26 -10.11
CA GLU A 23 18.76 1.41 -9.79
C GLU A 23 19.09 0.74 -8.44
N HIS A 24 18.16 0.80 -7.49
CA HIS A 24 18.31 0.29 -6.13
C HIS A 24 17.07 -0.49 -5.64
N PRO A 25 16.87 -1.74 -6.11
CA PRO A 25 15.72 -2.57 -5.76
C PRO A 25 15.56 -2.82 -4.25
N GLN A 26 16.66 -2.79 -3.50
CA GLN A 26 16.67 -2.96 -2.04
C GLN A 26 15.84 -1.89 -1.32
N PHE A 27 15.64 -0.71 -1.91
CA PHE A 27 14.87 0.36 -1.28
C PHE A 27 13.41 -0.01 -1.06
N ALA A 28 12.84 -0.93 -1.87
CA ALA A 28 11.49 -1.46 -1.68
C ALA A 28 11.26 -2.08 -0.28
N ARG A 29 12.34 -2.54 0.38
CA ARG A 29 12.30 -3.25 1.67
C ARG A 29 12.66 -2.38 2.86
N VAL A 30 13.14 -1.15 2.62
CA VAL A 30 13.67 -0.30 3.69
C VAL A 30 12.55 0.61 4.19
N PRO A 31 12.06 0.44 5.43
CA PRO A 31 11.08 1.34 5.99
C PRO A 31 11.67 2.71 6.32
N ASP A 32 10.85 3.75 6.37
CA ASP A 32 11.22 5.05 6.93
C ASP A 32 11.22 5.06 8.46
N GLU A 33 11.45 6.23 9.06
CA GLU A 33 11.44 6.45 10.51
C GLU A 33 10.10 6.09 11.17
N THR A 34 9.00 6.16 10.42
CA THR A 34 7.64 5.78 10.85
C THR A 34 7.31 4.31 10.56
N LYS A 35 8.34 3.49 10.30
CA LYS A 35 8.23 2.09 9.87
C LYS A 35 7.40 1.89 8.59
N ARG A 36 7.12 2.94 7.82
CA ARG A 36 6.37 2.85 6.57
C ARG A 36 7.30 2.39 5.46
N LEU A 37 6.90 1.31 4.79
CA LEU A 37 7.55 0.85 3.56
C LEU A 37 7.16 1.73 2.37
N PRO A 38 7.92 1.71 1.25
CA PRO A 38 7.55 2.44 0.05
C PRO A 38 6.15 2.12 -0.45
N LEU A 39 5.66 0.89 -0.23
CA LEU A 39 4.29 0.50 -0.56
C LEU A 39 3.22 1.29 0.22
N HIS A 40 3.48 1.62 1.49
CA HIS A 40 2.59 2.46 2.30
C HIS A 40 2.44 3.85 1.70
N TRP A 41 3.56 4.43 1.26
CA TRP A 41 3.59 5.74 0.62
C TRP A 41 2.92 5.69 -0.75
N ALA A 42 3.25 4.69 -1.57
CA ALA A 42 2.67 4.49 -2.89
C ALA A 42 1.13 4.41 -2.84
N LEU A 43 0.56 3.71 -1.87
CA LEU A 43 -0.89 3.64 -1.72
C LEU A 43 -1.50 4.95 -1.20
N GLU A 44 -0.85 5.63 -0.25
CA GLU A 44 -1.30 6.94 0.26
C GLU A 44 -1.40 7.98 -0.84
N VAL A 45 -0.40 8.03 -1.73
CA VAL A 45 -0.35 9.02 -2.82
C VAL A 45 -1.12 8.60 -4.07
N CYS A 46 -1.79 7.45 -4.06
CA CYS A 46 -2.46 6.83 -5.21
C CYS A 46 -1.52 6.62 -6.40
N ALA A 47 -0.34 6.03 -6.16
CA ALA A 47 0.61 5.66 -7.19
C ALA A 47 -0.02 4.79 -8.29
N PRO A 48 0.52 4.85 -9.52
CA PRO A 48 0.06 4.00 -10.61
C PRO A 48 0.28 2.53 -10.28
N ILE A 49 -0.60 1.69 -10.81
CA ILE A 49 -0.53 0.23 -10.60
C ILE A 49 0.82 -0.36 -11.00
N SER A 50 1.49 0.23 -12.00
CA SER A 50 2.84 -0.15 -12.44
C SER A 50 3.86 -0.09 -11.30
N LEU A 51 3.88 1.02 -10.56
CA LEU A 51 4.78 1.22 -9.43
C LEU A 51 4.41 0.31 -8.25
N VAL A 52 3.11 0.17 -7.97
CA VAL A 52 2.62 -0.72 -6.90
C VAL A 52 3.00 -2.18 -7.19
N ARG A 53 2.76 -2.66 -8.42
CA ARG A 53 3.14 -4.00 -8.86
C ARG A 53 4.63 -4.24 -8.68
N LYS A 54 5.45 -3.30 -9.12
CA LYS A 54 6.90 -3.40 -9.01
C LYS A 54 7.38 -3.48 -7.56
N LEU A 55 6.79 -2.68 -6.67
CA LEU A 55 7.09 -2.76 -5.24
C LEU A 55 6.75 -4.14 -4.66
N LEU A 56 5.66 -4.75 -5.11
CA LEU A 56 5.27 -6.10 -4.69
C LEU A 56 6.13 -7.19 -5.32
N GLU A 57 6.57 -7.03 -6.57
CA GLU A 57 7.53 -7.95 -7.19
C GLU A 57 8.87 -7.95 -6.44
N LEU A 58 9.31 -6.79 -5.96
CA LEU A 58 10.54 -6.65 -5.17
C LEU A 58 10.37 -7.12 -3.72
N TYR A 59 9.19 -6.90 -3.14
CA TYR A 59 8.90 -7.26 -1.76
C TYR A 59 7.41 -7.58 -1.53
N PRO A 60 6.97 -8.82 -1.82
CA PRO A 60 5.56 -9.22 -1.69
C PRO A 60 5.04 -9.09 -0.26
N GLU A 61 5.89 -9.36 0.74
CA GLU A 61 5.54 -9.31 2.16
C GLU A 61 5.27 -7.87 2.64
N ALA A 62 5.51 -6.85 1.81
CA ALA A 62 5.15 -5.47 2.12
C ALA A 62 3.65 -5.30 2.40
N CYS A 63 2.77 -6.12 1.80
CA CYS A 63 1.32 -6.09 1.99
C CYS A 63 0.89 -6.32 3.45
N THR A 64 1.62 -7.13 4.20
CA THR A 64 1.27 -7.54 5.56
C THR A 64 2.07 -6.80 6.63
N ARG A 65 2.99 -5.92 6.22
CA ARG A 65 3.84 -5.14 7.11
C ARG A 65 3.09 -3.94 7.65
N LEU A 66 3.10 -3.80 8.97
CA LEU A 66 2.49 -2.67 9.66
C LEU A 66 3.46 -1.48 9.75
N SER A 67 2.91 -0.28 9.57
CA SER A 67 3.58 0.96 9.94
C SER A 67 3.74 1.08 11.47
N ALA A 68 4.43 2.13 11.93
CA ALA A 68 4.53 2.42 13.37
C ALA A 68 3.17 2.75 13.99
N GLU A 69 2.19 3.11 13.16
CA GLU A 69 0.82 3.33 13.58
C GLU A 69 -0.02 2.05 13.59
N GLY A 70 0.55 0.89 13.28
CA GLY A 70 -0.23 -0.35 13.19
C GLY A 70 -1.12 -0.40 11.94
N CYS A 71 -0.83 0.42 10.92
CA CYS A 71 -1.59 0.46 9.68
C CYS A 71 -0.90 -0.42 8.63
N LEU A 72 -1.62 -1.37 8.05
CA LEU A 72 -1.24 -1.97 6.76
C LEU A 72 -1.22 -0.93 5.63
N PRO A 73 -0.48 -1.17 4.53
CA PRO A 73 -0.45 -0.27 3.39
C PRO A 73 -1.84 0.09 2.86
N LEU A 74 -2.76 -0.89 2.83
CA LEU A 74 -4.11 -0.68 2.29
C LEU A 74 -4.95 0.32 3.10
N HIS A 75 -4.71 0.45 4.41
CA HIS A 75 -5.42 1.43 5.24
C HIS A 75 -5.10 2.87 4.87
N LEU A 76 -3.89 3.11 4.36
CA LEU A 76 -3.44 4.44 3.97
C LEU A 76 -3.94 4.83 2.58
N ALA A 77 -4.47 3.87 1.81
CA ALA A 77 -4.98 4.11 0.48
C ALA A 77 -6.26 4.99 0.53
N PRO A 78 -6.32 6.13 -0.17
CA PRO A 78 -7.50 6.98 -0.18
C PRO A 78 -8.74 6.28 -0.74
N GLN A 79 -9.78 6.09 0.09
CA GLN A 79 -11.00 5.33 -0.27
C GLN A 79 -11.65 5.78 -1.57
N LYS A 80 -11.64 7.07 -1.89
CA LYS A 80 -12.30 7.60 -3.10
C LYS A 80 -11.40 7.55 -4.34
N SER A 81 -10.08 7.59 -4.18
CA SER A 81 -9.14 7.79 -5.29
C SER A 81 -8.38 6.52 -5.67
N THR A 82 -8.28 5.53 -4.78
CA THR A 82 -7.57 4.28 -5.08
C THR A 82 -8.29 3.47 -6.16
N SER A 83 -7.55 3.03 -7.20
CA SER A 83 -8.10 2.21 -8.27
C SER A 83 -8.51 0.82 -7.76
N LEU A 84 -9.61 0.27 -8.28
CA LEU A 84 -10.03 -1.11 -8.01
C LEU A 84 -8.94 -2.12 -8.37
N ASP A 85 -8.17 -1.88 -9.43
CA ASP A 85 -7.11 -2.79 -9.86
C ASP A 85 -5.94 -2.82 -8.87
N VAL A 86 -5.63 -1.68 -8.25
CA VAL A 86 -4.63 -1.58 -7.18
C VAL A 86 -5.12 -2.32 -5.94
N LEU A 87 -6.40 -2.17 -5.57
CA LEU A 87 -6.99 -2.89 -4.45
C LEU A 87 -6.95 -4.41 -4.67
N LYS A 88 -7.37 -4.88 -5.86
CA LYS A 88 -7.30 -6.30 -6.23
C LYS A 88 -5.88 -6.84 -6.15
N LEU A 89 -4.93 -6.13 -6.72
CA LEU A 89 -3.52 -6.54 -6.74
C LEU A 89 -2.93 -6.64 -5.33
N ILE A 90 -3.25 -5.72 -4.42
CA ILE A 90 -2.83 -5.81 -3.01
C ILE A 90 -3.53 -6.98 -2.32
N LEU A 91 -4.84 -7.15 -2.50
CA LEU A 91 -5.62 -8.22 -1.87
C LEU A 91 -5.17 -9.62 -2.32
N GLU A 92 -4.83 -9.78 -3.59
CA GLU A 92 -4.26 -11.02 -4.15
C GLU A 92 -2.90 -11.37 -3.52
N ASN A 93 -2.15 -10.36 -3.06
CA ASN A 93 -0.86 -10.50 -2.41
C ASN A 93 -0.95 -10.37 -0.86
N THR A 94 -2.15 -10.28 -0.30
CA THR A 94 -2.36 -10.20 1.15
C THR A 94 -2.90 -11.52 1.64
N ASP A 95 -2.18 -12.16 2.56
CA ASP A 95 -2.65 -13.42 3.16
C ASP A 95 -3.99 -13.24 3.88
N ALA A 96 -4.73 -14.35 4.05
CA ALA A 96 -6.04 -14.37 4.71
C ALA A 96 -6.02 -13.76 6.13
N ASN A 97 -4.87 -13.69 6.81
CA ASN A 97 -4.77 -13.02 8.11
C ASN A 97 -4.68 -11.49 7.99
N GLY A 98 -4.08 -10.97 6.90
CA GLY A 98 -3.92 -9.53 6.68
C GLY A 98 -5.24 -8.81 6.44
N ILE A 99 -6.23 -9.47 5.82
CA ILE A 99 -7.57 -8.90 5.58
C ILE A 99 -8.40 -8.67 6.86
N TYR A 100 -8.04 -9.33 7.97
CA TYR A 100 -8.69 -9.17 9.28
C TYR A 100 -7.91 -8.23 10.22
N THR A 101 -6.77 -7.70 9.79
CA THR A 101 -5.97 -6.79 10.61
C THR A 101 -6.63 -5.41 10.62
N ALA A 102 -7.32 -5.08 11.70
CA ALA A 102 -7.86 -3.75 11.89
C ALA A 102 -6.74 -2.71 12.13
N ASP A 103 -6.90 -1.52 11.55
CA ASP A 103 -6.12 -0.36 11.97
C ASP A 103 -6.52 0.15 13.37
N LYS A 104 -5.87 1.21 13.84
CA LYS A 104 -6.18 1.86 15.12
C LYS A 104 -7.63 2.34 15.27
N ASP A 105 -8.32 2.57 14.15
CA ASP A 105 -9.72 2.99 14.12
C ASP A 105 -10.68 1.80 14.00
N GLY A 106 -10.18 0.55 14.10
CA GLY A 106 -10.99 -0.66 13.95
C GLY A 106 -11.35 -0.98 12.49
N ARG A 107 -10.79 -0.25 11.51
CA ARG A 107 -11.13 -0.45 10.10
C ARG A 107 -10.32 -1.59 9.55
N LEU A 108 -11.01 -2.62 9.09
CA LEU A 108 -10.44 -3.68 8.26
C LEU A 108 -10.11 -3.20 6.83
N PRO A 109 -9.06 -3.75 6.19
CA PRO A 109 -8.75 -3.55 4.78
C PRO A 109 -9.95 -3.91 3.87
N LEU A 110 -10.74 -4.92 4.27
CA LEU A 110 -11.95 -5.32 3.57
C LEU A 110 -12.99 -4.18 3.47
N HIS A 111 -13.11 -3.31 4.48
CA HIS A 111 -14.05 -2.17 4.43
C HIS A 111 -13.76 -1.23 3.26
N PHE A 112 -12.49 -1.09 2.87
CA PHE A 112 -12.07 -0.26 1.74
C PHE A 112 -12.46 -0.90 0.40
N ALA A 113 -12.35 -2.23 0.27
CA ALA A 113 -12.77 -2.96 -0.93
C ALA A 113 -14.30 -2.93 -1.12
N LEU A 114 -15.04 -3.04 -0.02
CA LEU A 114 -16.51 -3.05 -0.03
C LEU A 114 -17.10 -1.68 -0.39
N ALA A 115 -16.47 -0.59 0.04
CA ALA A 115 -16.90 0.77 -0.25
C ALA A 115 -16.84 1.12 -1.75
N LYS A 116 -15.99 0.45 -2.54
CA LYS A 116 -15.77 0.74 -3.96
C LYS A 116 -16.45 -0.22 -4.95
N GLY A 117 -16.94 -1.40 -4.55
CA GLY A 117 -17.40 -2.37 -5.55
C GLY A 117 -18.18 -3.62 -5.14
N ALA A 118 -18.75 -3.73 -3.93
CA ALA A 118 -19.55 -4.92 -3.59
C ALA A 118 -21.05 -4.62 -3.40
N PRO A 119 -21.97 -5.42 -4.01
CA PRO A 119 -23.41 -5.30 -3.81
C PRO A 119 -23.79 -5.75 -2.39
N ARG A 120 -24.18 -4.79 -1.53
CA ARG A 120 -24.99 -4.92 -0.29
C ARG A 120 -24.66 -5.99 0.77
N GLY A 121 -23.71 -6.90 0.57
CA GLY A 121 -23.56 -8.12 1.38
C GLY A 121 -22.60 -8.05 2.56
N ALA A 122 -21.80 -6.99 2.69
CA ALA A 122 -20.74 -6.94 3.71
C ALA A 122 -20.94 -5.79 4.70
N ARG A 123 -22.19 -5.65 5.15
CA ARG A 123 -22.58 -4.74 6.22
C ARG A 123 -22.95 -5.55 7.46
N GLN A 124 -22.04 -6.39 7.94
CA GLN A 124 -22.02 -6.92 9.32
C GLN A 124 -20.93 -7.99 9.42
N LEU A 125 -19.82 -7.63 10.06
CA LEU A 125 -19.25 -8.38 11.19
C LEU A 125 -18.82 -7.36 12.24
#